data_AF-A0A8I1WNQ1-F1
#
_entry.id   AF-A0A8I1WNQ1-F1
#
_cell.length_a   1.000
_cell.length_b   1.000
_cell.length_c   1.000
_cell.angle_alpha   90.00
_cell.angle_beta   90.00
_cell.angle_gamma   90.00
#
_symmetry.space_group_name_H-M   'P 1'
#
loop_
_entity.id
_entity.type
_entity.pdbx_description
1 polymer ?
#
loop_
_entity_poly.entity_id
_entity_poly.type
_entity_poly.pdbx_seq_one_letter_code
_entity_poly.pdbx_strand_id
1 'polypeptide(L)'
;MNLRDMMESYRKEGLTQELASARVCQDIVLKAIAQGSLNRNVTIKGGVVMRSITHNNRRATRDIDLDFIQYSLGDDAVRNFIEKLNCIPDITLRIDGEMEELKHQDYHGKRIEVAISDTYGTVVKSKIDIGVHKYLEIEQEKYCFDVCMDDEGAYLLKNTAEQSFVEKLRSLLIFGVNSRRYKDIYDMFYLTEMVHDVKLQKVIEVLIIKDSGMRENSMDDICRRISAVFKDRQYLSRVSSSRQRWLDGDIHDITDRILNYLERLKKN
;
A
#
# COMPACT_ATOMS: atom_id res chain seq x y z
N MET A 1 -3.40 -14.87 -22.88
CA MET A 1 -4.20 -14.07 -21.90
C MET A 1 -4.78 -12.84 -22.61
N ASN A 2 -6.03 -12.44 -22.34
CA ASN A 2 -6.67 -11.27 -22.96
C ASN A 2 -7.02 -10.22 -21.90
N LEU A 3 -6.34 -9.08 -21.93
CA LEU A 3 -6.48 -8.02 -20.92
C LEU A 3 -7.85 -7.36 -20.96
N ARG A 4 -8.48 -7.30 -22.13
CA ARG A 4 -9.83 -6.75 -22.29
C ARG A 4 -10.86 -7.57 -21.53
N ASP A 5 -10.76 -8.89 -21.63
CA ASP A 5 -11.69 -9.80 -20.96
C ASP A 5 -11.51 -9.76 -19.44
N MET A 6 -10.25 -9.67 -18.96
CA MET A 6 -9.96 -9.49 -17.53
C MET A 6 -10.53 -8.18 -16.98
N MET A 7 -10.36 -7.07 -17.72
CA MET A 7 -10.95 -5.78 -17.33
C MET A 7 -12.48 -5.87 -17.28
N GLU A 8 -13.11 -6.54 -18.25
CA GLU A 8 -14.56 -6.69 -18.27
C GLU A 8 -15.08 -7.54 -17.11
N SER A 9 -14.33 -8.58 -16.69
CA SER A 9 -14.65 -9.35 -15.48
C SER A 9 -14.72 -8.44 -14.25
N TYR A 10 -13.68 -7.63 -14.02
CA TYR A 10 -13.63 -6.72 -12.89
C TYR A 10 -14.67 -5.60 -12.93
N ARG A 11 -15.08 -5.18 -14.13
CA ARG A 11 -16.18 -4.22 -14.29
C ARG A 11 -17.52 -4.82 -13.87
N LYS A 12 -17.76 -6.08 -14.20
CA LYS A 12 -18.97 -6.81 -13.74
C LYS A 12 -19.02 -6.95 -12.22
N GLU A 13 -17.87 -6.99 -11.56
CA GLU A 13 -17.74 -6.94 -10.09
C GLU A 13 -17.88 -5.52 -9.49
N GLY A 14 -18.17 -4.51 -10.32
CA GLY A 14 -18.47 -3.15 -9.87
C GLY A 14 -17.27 -2.21 -9.81
N LEU A 15 -16.10 -2.59 -10.36
CA LEU A 15 -15.00 -1.63 -10.56
C LEU A 15 -15.29 -0.70 -11.74
N THR A 16 -14.85 0.55 -11.64
CA THR A 16 -14.84 1.47 -12.78
C THR A 16 -13.84 0.99 -13.83
N GLN A 17 -13.95 1.45 -15.08
CA GLN A 17 -13.00 1.10 -16.15
C GLN A 17 -11.55 1.34 -15.74
N GLU A 18 -11.28 2.48 -15.08
CA GLU A 18 -9.95 2.87 -14.62
C GLU A 18 -9.43 1.93 -13.51
N LEU A 19 -10.29 1.56 -12.55
CA LEU A 19 -9.92 0.67 -11.46
C LEU A 19 -9.77 -0.78 -11.93
N ALA A 20 -10.60 -1.22 -12.89
CA ALA A 20 -10.48 -2.52 -13.52
C ALA A 20 -9.15 -2.63 -14.29
N SER A 21 -8.80 -1.61 -15.08
CA SER A 21 -7.50 -1.54 -15.77
C SER A 21 -6.32 -1.60 -14.78
N ALA A 22 -6.37 -0.78 -13.73
CA ALA A 22 -5.34 -0.80 -12.69
C ALA A 22 -5.25 -2.15 -11.95
N ARG A 23 -6.39 -2.79 -11.69
CA ARG A 23 -6.45 -4.11 -11.05
C ARG A 23 -5.84 -5.19 -11.93
N VAL A 24 -6.10 -5.17 -13.24
CA VAL A 24 -5.44 -6.07 -14.20
C VAL A 24 -3.93 -5.86 -14.21
N CYS A 25 -3.46 -4.59 -14.21
CA CYS A 25 -2.03 -4.30 -14.08
C CYS A 25 -1.43 -4.88 -12.78
N GLN A 26 -2.12 -4.69 -11.66
CA GLN A 26 -1.71 -5.19 -10.35
C GLN A 26 -1.56 -6.71 -10.38
N ASP A 27 -2.59 -7.42 -10.85
CA ASP A 27 -2.59 -8.88 -10.92
C ASP A 27 -1.43 -9.43 -11.76
N ILE A 28 -1.14 -8.79 -12.90
CA ILE A 28 -0.03 -9.17 -13.77
C ILE A 28 1.31 -8.96 -13.10
N VAL A 29 1.53 -7.80 -12.48
CA VAL A 29 2.77 -7.52 -11.77
C VAL A 29 2.95 -8.49 -10.61
N LEU A 30 1.91 -8.75 -9.82
CA LEU A 30 1.96 -9.70 -8.70
C LEU A 30 2.26 -11.13 -9.17
N LYS A 31 1.57 -11.62 -10.20
CA LYS A 31 1.82 -12.97 -10.74
C LYS A 31 3.24 -13.08 -11.30
N ALA A 32 3.69 -12.08 -12.04
CA ALA A 32 5.04 -12.06 -12.63
C ALA A 32 6.13 -12.06 -11.55
N ILE A 33 5.96 -11.28 -10.46
CA ILE A 33 6.90 -11.32 -9.34
C ILE A 33 6.90 -12.71 -8.70
N ALA A 34 5.72 -13.31 -8.49
CA ALA A 34 5.57 -14.59 -7.81
C ALA A 34 6.22 -15.76 -8.58
N GLN A 35 6.03 -15.79 -9.90
CA GLN A 35 6.60 -16.80 -10.80
C GLN A 35 8.08 -16.53 -11.12
N GLY A 36 8.52 -15.27 -11.06
CA GLY A 36 9.87 -14.85 -11.36
C GLY A 36 10.90 -15.16 -10.27
N SER A 37 12.16 -14.87 -10.58
CA SER A 37 13.29 -15.12 -9.66
C SER A 37 13.39 -14.13 -8.49
N LEU A 38 12.49 -13.15 -8.40
CA LEU A 38 12.56 -12.03 -7.45
C LEU A 38 11.44 -12.05 -6.39
N ASN A 39 10.69 -13.16 -6.27
CA ASN A 39 9.59 -13.31 -5.33
C ASN A 39 9.97 -13.12 -3.83
N ARG A 40 11.25 -13.24 -3.49
CA ARG A 40 11.78 -12.99 -2.14
C ARG A 40 12.46 -11.63 -1.98
N ASN A 41 12.63 -10.88 -3.06
CA ASN A 41 13.29 -9.57 -3.08
C ASN A 41 12.31 -8.41 -3.05
N VAL A 42 11.01 -8.69 -2.92
CA VAL A 42 9.95 -7.68 -2.95
C VAL A 42 8.95 -7.96 -1.83
N THR A 43 8.51 -6.91 -1.14
CA THR A 43 7.29 -6.94 -0.33
C THR A 43 6.25 -5.98 -0.92
N ILE A 44 5.00 -6.44 -0.98
CA ILE A 44 3.86 -5.64 -1.45
C ILE A 44 3.28 -4.86 -0.27
N LYS A 45 2.91 -3.59 -0.51
CA LYS A 45 2.38 -2.72 0.55
C LYS A 45 1.20 -1.87 0.07
N GLY A 46 0.81 -0.92 0.91
CA GLY A 46 -0.12 0.14 0.54
C GLY A 46 -1.51 -0.36 0.17
N GLY A 47 -2.08 0.21 -0.90
CA GLY A 47 -3.47 -0.02 -1.26
C GLY A 47 -3.79 -1.41 -1.79
N VAL A 48 -2.81 -2.08 -2.39
CA VAL A 48 -2.96 -3.43 -2.94
C VAL A 48 -3.17 -4.43 -1.80
N VAL A 49 -2.36 -4.34 -0.74
CA VAL A 49 -2.53 -5.14 0.48
C VAL A 49 -3.88 -4.87 1.15
N MET A 50 -4.24 -3.59 1.32
CA MET A 50 -5.51 -3.25 1.99
C MET A 50 -6.72 -3.75 1.21
N ARG A 51 -6.70 -3.68 -0.13
CA ARG A 51 -7.78 -4.25 -0.94
C ARG A 51 -7.80 -5.77 -0.84
N SER A 52 -6.64 -6.44 -0.84
CA SER A 52 -6.59 -7.91 -0.80
C SER A 52 -7.12 -8.47 0.51
N ILE A 53 -6.81 -7.87 1.66
CA ILE A 53 -7.26 -8.36 2.98
C ILE A 53 -8.69 -7.95 3.35
N THR A 54 -9.24 -6.92 2.70
CA THR A 54 -10.61 -6.44 2.95
C THR A 54 -11.63 -7.01 1.97
N HIS A 55 -11.16 -7.50 0.81
CA HIS A 55 -12.00 -7.88 -0.33
C HIS A 55 -13.04 -6.81 -0.75
N ASN A 56 -12.77 -5.53 -0.42
CA ASN A 56 -13.73 -4.45 -0.63
C ASN A 56 -13.33 -3.59 -1.84
N ASN A 57 -14.15 -3.60 -2.89
CA ASN A 57 -13.91 -2.85 -4.12
C ASN A 57 -13.90 -1.32 -3.91
N ARG A 58 -14.53 -0.78 -2.85
CA ARG A 58 -14.40 0.65 -2.49
C ARG A 58 -12.98 1.00 -2.04
N ARG A 59 -12.22 0.03 -1.52
CA ARG A 59 -10.81 0.20 -1.13
C ARG A 59 -9.86 0.11 -2.33
N ALA A 60 -10.33 -0.22 -3.53
CA ALA A 60 -9.50 -0.34 -4.72
C ALA A 60 -8.53 0.85 -4.89
N THR A 61 -7.33 0.53 -5.35
CA THR A 61 -6.24 1.48 -5.59
C THR A 61 -5.84 1.44 -7.05
N ARG A 62 -5.22 2.51 -7.54
CA ARG A 62 -4.66 2.55 -8.90
C ARG A 62 -3.21 2.10 -8.87
N ASP A 63 -2.45 2.70 -7.95
CA ASP A 63 -1.01 2.54 -7.86
C ASP A 63 -0.64 1.22 -7.18
N ILE A 64 0.51 0.67 -7.56
CA ILE A 64 1.17 -0.46 -6.91
C ILE A 64 2.27 0.10 -6.02
N ASP A 65 2.20 -0.17 -4.72
CA ASP A 65 3.28 0.14 -3.79
C ASP A 65 4.03 -1.14 -3.45
N LEU A 66 5.36 -1.13 -3.60
CA LEU A 66 6.23 -2.22 -3.19
C LEU A 66 7.55 -1.71 -2.62
N ASP A 67 8.20 -2.54 -1.81
CA ASP A 67 9.56 -2.28 -1.34
C ASP A 67 10.49 -3.41 -1.76
N PHE A 68 11.70 -3.02 -2.19
CA PHE A 68 12.78 -3.94 -2.42
C PHE A 68 13.42 -4.40 -1.11
N ILE A 69 13.62 -5.71 -1.01
CA ILE A 69 14.34 -6.38 0.07
C ILE A 69 15.71 -6.79 -0.46
N GLN A 70 16.75 -6.15 0.08
CA GLN A 70 18.15 -6.40 -0.30
C GLN A 70 18.37 -6.31 -1.83
N TYR A 71 17.66 -5.38 -2.49
CA TYR A 71 17.77 -5.15 -3.92
C TYR A 71 17.91 -3.65 -4.19
N SER A 72 18.69 -3.28 -5.21
CA SER A 72 19.08 -1.90 -5.45
C SER A 72 17.94 -1.08 -6.06
N LEU A 73 17.81 0.17 -5.62
CA LEU A 73 16.97 1.19 -6.27
C LEU A 73 17.68 1.91 -7.43
N GLY A 74 18.90 1.53 -7.82
CA GLY A 74 19.57 2.10 -8.99
C GLY A 74 18.73 1.93 -10.26
N ASP A 75 18.80 2.89 -11.18
CA ASP A 75 18.00 2.87 -12.42
C ASP A 75 18.12 1.54 -13.16
N ASP A 76 19.35 1.05 -13.35
CA ASP A 76 19.61 -0.21 -14.06
C ASP A 76 19.05 -1.43 -13.30
N ALA A 77 19.06 -1.38 -11.97
CA ALA A 77 18.46 -2.43 -11.15
C ALA A 77 16.93 -2.45 -11.29
N VAL A 78 16.28 -1.27 -11.37
CA VAL A 78 14.85 -1.13 -11.65
C VAL A 78 14.52 -1.58 -13.08
N ARG A 79 15.33 -1.23 -14.09
CA ARG A 79 15.15 -1.73 -15.47
C ARG A 79 15.22 -3.26 -15.52
N ASN A 80 16.25 -3.85 -14.90
CA ASN A 80 16.42 -5.30 -14.80
C ASN A 80 15.29 -5.97 -13.99
N PHE A 81 14.76 -5.30 -12.96
CA PHE A 81 13.58 -5.78 -12.24
C PHE A 81 12.39 -5.93 -13.20
N ILE A 82 12.07 -4.88 -13.96
CA ILE A 82 10.96 -4.88 -14.92
C ILE A 82 11.19 -5.88 -16.06
N GLU A 83 12.42 -6.00 -16.56
CA GLU A 83 12.78 -7.01 -17.56
C GLU A 83 12.47 -8.42 -17.06
N LYS A 84 12.87 -8.75 -15.82
CA LYS A 84 12.60 -10.06 -15.21
C LYS A 84 11.12 -10.37 -14.99
N LEU A 85 10.26 -9.35 -14.95
CA LEU A 85 8.81 -9.57 -14.87
C LEU A 85 8.20 -10.00 -16.21
N ASN A 86 8.93 -9.93 -17.33
CA ASN A 86 8.51 -10.50 -18.62
C ASN A 86 8.67 -12.03 -18.64
N CYS A 87 8.01 -12.71 -17.71
CA CYS A 87 8.03 -14.17 -17.58
C CYS A 87 6.67 -14.83 -17.86
N ILE A 88 5.60 -14.03 -18.01
CA ILE A 88 4.26 -14.52 -18.33
C ILE A 88 4.11 -14.60 -19.87
N PRO A 89 3.74 -15.76 -20.44
CA PRO A 89 3.49 -15.89 -21.87
C PRO A 89 2.42 -14.91 -22.38
N ASP A 90 2.59 -14.45 -23.63
CA ASP A 90 1.69 -13.52 -24.33
C ASP A 90 1.53 -12.13 -23.71
N ILE A 91 2.32 -11.80 -22.69
CA ILE A 91 2.33 -10.48 -22.05
C ILE A 91 3.69 -9.85 -22.15
N THR A 92 3.71 -8.56 -22.43
CA THR A 92 4.92 -7.73 -22.35
C THR A 92 4.69 -6.60 -21.37
N LEU A 93 5.57 -6.50 -20.37
CA LEU A 93 5.69 -5.39 -19.43
C LEU A 93 6.90 -4.54 -19.80
N ARG A 94 6.72 -3.23 -19.92
CA ARG A 94 7.83 -2.28 -20.13
C ARG A 94 7.64 -1.02 -19.30
N ILE A 95 8.75 -0.35 -19.01
CA ILE A 95 8.72 1.01 -18.49
C ILE A 95 8.23 1.94 -19.61
N ASP A 96 7.30 2.82 -19.29
CA ASP A 96 6.64 3.73 -20.23
C ASP A 96 6.75 5.18 -19.75
N GLY A 97 7.97 5.71 -19.79
CA GLY A 97 8.29 7.06 -19.32
C GLY A 97 9.64 7.13 -18.63
N GLU A 98 9.92 8.28 -18.02
CA GLU A 98 11.10 8.48 -17.18
C GLU A 98 10.87 7.93 -15.76
N MET A 99 11.96 7.58 -15.08
CA MET A 99 11.90 7.22 -13.67
C MET A 99 11.93 8.49 -12.83
N GLU A 100 10.94 8.67 -11.96
CA GLU A 100 10.88 9.80 -11.05
C GLU A 100 11.51 9.40 -9.69
N GLU A 101 12.44 10.20 -9.19
CA GLU A 101 12.91 10.04 -7.82
C GLU A 101 11.89 10.56 -6.81
N LEU A 102 11.47 9.71 -5.88
CA LEU A 102 10.63 10.09 -4.76
C LEU A 102 11.52 10.36 -3.55
N LYS A 103 11.73 11.64 -3.22
CA LYS A 103 12.51 12.06 -2.05
C LYS A 103 11.65 12.85 -1.07
N HIS A 104 11.51 12.34 0.15
CA HIS A 104 10.86 13.07 1.24
C HIS A 104 11.51 12.73 2.59
N GLN A 105 12.15 13.73 3.22
CA GLN A 105 13.00 13.50 4.39
C GLN A 105 14.03 12.40 4.10
N ASP A 106 14.00 11.31 4.89
CA ASP A 106 14.87 10.14 4.74
C ASP A 106 14.29 9.05 3.83
N TYR A 107 13.10 9.27 3.26
CA TYR A 107 12.54 8.35 2.27
C TYR A 107 13.18 8.58 0.90
N HIS A 108 13.73 7.49 0.37
CA HIS A 108 14.25 7.39 -0.98
C HIS A 108 13.51 6.27 -1.69
N GLY A 109 12.75 6.62 -2.72
CA GLY A 109 12.05 5.68 -3.58
C GLY A 109 12.11 6.11 -5.03
N LYS A 110 11.51 5.29 -5.89
CA LYS A 110 11.33 5.58 -7.32
C LYS A 110 9.89 5.34 -7.72
N ARG A 111 9.38 6.21 -8.57
CA ARG A 111 8.13 6.02 -9.27
C ARG A 111 8.42 5.74 -10.73
N ILE A 112 7.79 4.69 -11.25
CA ILE A 112 7.82 4.36 -12.66
C ILE A 112 6.40 4.24 -13.19
N GLU A 113 6.20 4.67 -14.43
CA GLU A 113 5.03 4.30 -15.20
C GLU A 113 5.35 3.04 -16.00
N VAL A 114 4.46 2.06 -15.98
CA VAL A 114 4.60 0.82 -16.74
C VAL A 114 3.44 0.65 -17.70
N ALA A 115 3.74 0.08 -18.87
CA ALA A 115 2.75 -0.36 -19.84
C ALA A 115 2.81 -1.89 -19.96
N ILE A 116 1.64 -2.51 -19.94
CA ILE A 116 1.47 -3.94 -20.12
C ILE A 116 0.62 -4.16 -21.36
N SER A 117 1.11 -4.96 -22.30
CA SER A 117 0.40 -5.30 -23.54
C SER A 117 0.20 -6.79 -23.68
N ASP A 118 -0.94 -7.19 -24.25
CA ASP A 118 -1.17 -8.55 -24.73
C ASP A 118 -0.96 -8.70 -26.24
N THR A 119 -0.99 -9.94 -26.72
CA THR A 119 -0.92 -10.29 -28.15
C THR A 119 -2.13 -9.84 -28.97
N TYR A 120 -3.21 -9.38 -28.31
CA TYR A 120 -4.42 -8.84 -28.94
C TYR A 120 -4.35 -7.32 -29.16
N GLY A 121 -3.24 -6.68 -28.78
CA GLY A 121 -3.01 -5.25 -28.94
C GLY A 121 -3.68 -4.37 -27.87
N THR A 122 -4.21 -4.97 -26.80
CA THR A 122 -4.71 -4.22 -25.64
C THR A 122 -3.52 -3.77 -24.80
N VAL A 123 -3.52 -2.51 -24.37
CA VAL A 123 -2.49 -1.94 -23.48
C VAL A 123 -3.15 -1.35 -22.25
N VAL A 124 -2.65 -1.73 -21.08
CA VAL A 124 -3.02 -1.13 -19.80
C VAL A 124 -1.78 -0.47 -19.18
N LYS A 125 -1.97 0.58 -18.41
CA LYS A 125 -0.89 1.33 -17.76
C LYS A 125 -1.12 1.44 -16.27
N SER A 126 -0.05 1.46 -15.49
CA SER A 126 -0.12 1.75 -14.06
C SER A 126 1.15 2.40 -13.56
N LYS A 127 1.07 2.95 -12.35
CA LYS A 127 2.21 3.49 -11.60
C LYS A 127 2.68 2.45 -10.59
N ILE A 128 4.00 2.31 -10.48
CA ILE A 128 4.64 1.51 -9.44
C ILE A 128 5.54 2.43 -8.62
N ASP A 129 5.26 2.51 -7.33
CA ASP A 129 6.11 3.15 -6.33
C ASP A 129 6.97 2.08 -5.67
N ILE A 130 8.28 2.22 -5.85
CA ILE A 130 9.30 1.28 -5.39
C ILE A 130 10.12 1.98 -4.30
N GLY A 131 10.05 1.48 -3.07
CA GLY A 131 10.94 1.89 -1.99
C GLY A 131 11.94 0.78 -1.62
N VAL A 132 12.55 0.92 -0.44
CA VAL A 132 13.45 -0.09 0.14
C VAL A 132 12.95 -0.47 1.51
N HIS A 133 12.90 -1.78 1.77
CA HIS A 133 12.65 -2.32 3.09
C HIS A 133 13.90 -2.15 3.95
N LYS A 134 14.02 -0.97 4.57
CA LYS A 134 15.22 -0.53 5.30
C LYS A 134 15.43 -1.29 6.61
N TYR A 135 14.36 -1.60 7.32
CA TYR A 135 14.39 -2.16 8.67
C TYR A 135 14.12 -3.66 8.63
N LEU A 136 15.19 -4.45 8.46
CA LEU A 136 15.10 -5.91 8.32
C LEU A 136 14.58 -6.60 9.59
N GLU A 137 14.62 -5.93 10.74
CA GLU A 137 13.99 -6.40 11.98
C GLU A 137 12.45 -6.40 11.92
N ILE A 138 11.84 -5.70 10.96
CA ILE A 138 10.41 -5.75 10.70
C ILE A 138 10.16 -6.85 9.66
N GLU A 139 9.71 -8.00 10.15
CA GLU A 139 9.42 -9.18 9.31
C GLU A 139 8.28 -8.92 8.32
N GLN A 140 8.36 -9.57 7.16
CA GLN A 140 7.34 -9.54 6.11
C GLN A 140 6.53 -10.83 6.13
N GLU A 141 5.24 -10.74 5.84
CA GLU A 141 4.31 -11.86 5.90
C GLU A 141 4.16 -12.52 4.53
N LYS A 142 4.19 -13.85 4.47
CA LYS A 142 3.81 -14.58 3.25
C LYS A 142 2.31 -14.54 3.06
N TYR A 143 1.86 -14.16 1.87
CA TYR A 143 0.45 -14.01 1.54
C TYR A 143 0.16 -14.50 0.12
N CYS A 144 -0.99 -15.13 -0.07
CA CYS A 144 -1.49 -15.50 -1.40
C CYS A 144 -2.46 -14.42 -1.87
N PHE A 145 -2.05 -13.63 -2.85
CA PHE A 145 -2.92 -12.66 -3.51
C PHE A 145 -3.81 -13.37 -4.52
N ASP A 146 -5.12 -13.16 -4.40
CA ASP A 146 -6.08 -13.52 -5.42
C ASP A 146 -5.85 -12.64 -6.68
N VAL A 147 -5.62 -13.28 -7.83
CA VAL A 147 -5.32 -12.65 -9.12
C VAL A 147 -6.15 -13.31 -10.22
N CYS A 148 -6.64 -12.53 -11.19
CA CYS A 148 -7.60 -12.96 -12.21
C CYS A 148 -7.02 -13.85 -13.33
N MET A 149 -5.96 -14.60 -13.05
CA MET A 149 -5.22 -15.40 -14.05
C MET A 149 -5.47 -16.88 -13.94
N ASP A 150 -5.53 -17.38 -12.71
CA ASP A 150 -5.72 -18.78 -12.36
C ASP A 150 -6.17 -18.88 -10.90
N ASP A 151 -6.62 -20.07 -10.51
CA ASP A 151 -7.09 -20.35 -9.14
C ASP A 151 -5.93 -20.53 -8.14
N GLU A 152 -4.67 -20.47 -8.57
CA GLU A 152 -3.49 -20.67 -7.69
C GLU A 152 -3.09 -19.38 -6.96
N GLY A 153 -3.46 -18.22 -7.50
CA GLY A 153 -3.10 -16.92 -6.94
C GLY A 153 -1.62 -16.56 -7.12
N ALA A 154 -1.14 -15.58 -6.36
CA ALA A 154 0.25 -15.12 -6.34
C ALA A 154 0.82 -15.11 -4.91
N TYR A 155 1.71 -16.05 -4.61
CA TYR A 155 2.38 -16.17 -3.31
C TYR A 155 3.56 -15.20 -3.21
N LEU A 156 3.44 -14.18 -2.37
CA LEU A 156 4.41 -13.11 -2.21
C LEU A 156 4.59 -12.70 -0.74
N LEU A 157 5.63 -11.93 -0.47
CA LEU A 157 5.74 -11.19 0.78
C LEU A 157 4.88 -9.92 0.73
N LYS A 158 4.28 -9.57 1.85
CA LYS A 158 3.59 -8.30 2.06
C LYS A 158 3.96 -7.68 3.40
N ASN A 159 3.74 -6.37 3.52
CA ASN A 159 3.77 -5.69 4.81
C ASN A 159 2.75 -6.34 5.77
N THR A 160 3.16 -6.45 7.04
CA THR A 160 2.28 -6.90 8.12
C THR A 160 1.17 -5.88 8.38
N ALA A 161 0.14 -6.29 9.11
CA ALA A 161 -0.91 -5.37 9.56
C ALA A 161 -0.31 -4.24 10.42
N GLU A 162 0.67 -4.57 11.27
CA GLU A 162 1.35 -3.64 12.16
C GLU A 162 2.15 -2.59 11.37
N GLN A 163 2.98 -3.03 10.42
CA GLN A 163 3.71 -2.11 9.55
C GLN A 163 2.76 -1.24 8.73
N SER A 164 1.70 -1.83 8.18
CA SER A 164 0.69 -1.11 7.40
C SER A 164 -0.05 -0.05 8.22
N PHE A 165 -0.27 -0.30 9.52
CA PHE A 165 -0.89 0.64 10.45
C PHE A 165 0.09 1.77 10.79
N VAL A 166 1.33 1.44 11.17
CA VAL A 166 2.33 2.43 11.61
C VAL A 166 2.78 3.35 10.48
N GLU A 167 2.92 2.85 9.24
CA GLU A 167 3.24 3.70 8.08
C GLU A 167 2.17 4.77 7.84
N LYS A 168 0.89 4.42 8.03
CA LYS A 168 -0.24 5.34 7.91
C LYS A 168 -0.30 6.32 9.06
N LEU A 169 -0.09 5.84 10.28
CA LEU A 169 0.04 6.67 11.47
C LEU A 169 1.17 7.70 11.31
N ARG A 170 2.36 7.24 10.89
CA ARG A 170 3.53 8.08 10.61
C ARG A 170 3.20 9.14 9.57
N SER A 171 2.57 8.77 8.46
CA SER A 171 2.14 9.73 7.43
C SER A 171 1.18 10.79 7.99
N LEU A 172 0.20 10.37 8.80
CA LEU A 172 -0.73 11.29 9.45
C LEU A 172 -0.03 12.22 10.45
N LEU A 173 0.96 11.73 11.19
CA LEU A 173 1.80 12.55 12.09
C LEU A 173 2.65 13.56 11.31
N ILE A 174 3.14 13.23 10.12
CA ILE A 174 3.92 14.18 9.30
C ILE A 174 3.03 15.29 8.76
N PHE A 175 1.90 14.94 8.13
CA PHE A 175 1.07 15.91 7.40
C PHE A 175 -0.03 16.55 8.26
N GLY A 176 -0.44 15.89 9.35
CA GLY A 176 -1.55 16.32 10.20
C GLY A 176 -2.83 16.57 9.41
N VAL A 177 -3.50 17.68 9.73
CA VAL A 177 -4.77 18.11 9.10
C VAL A 177 -4.65 18.43 7.60
N ASN A 178 -3.42 18.58 7.08
CA ASN A 178 -3.16 18.81 5.66
C ASN A 178 -3.08 17.51 4.85
N SER A 179 -3.10 16.35 5.50
CA SER A 179 -3.11 15.06 4.80
C SER A 179 -4.33 14.94 3.89
N ARG A 180 -4.10 14.47 2.66
CA ARG A 180 -5.16 14.09 1.71
C ARG A 180 -5.34 12.58 1.59
N ARG A 181 -4.60 11.81 2.40
CA ARG A 181 -4.64 10.34 2.40
C ARG A 181 -5.82 9.85 3.24
N TYR A 182 -7.04 10.26 2.87
CA TYR A 182 -8.22 10.02 3.70
C TYR A 182 -8.55 8.53 3.87
N LYS A 183 -8.20 7.69 2.89
CA LYS A 183 -8.31 6.22 3.00
C LYS A 183 -7.51 5.67 4.19
N ASP A 184 -6.40 6.31 4.55
CA ASP A 184 -5.52 5.83 5.63
C ASP A 184 -6.22 5.86 6.99
N ILE A 185 -7.19 6.76 7.21
CA ILE A 185 -7.99 6.78 8.45
C ILE A 185 -8.84 5.51 8.56
N TYR A 186 -9.54 5.16 7.49
CA TYR A 186 -10.37 3.95 7.44
C TYR A 186 -9.51 2.68 7.45
N ASP A 187 -8.34 2.70 6.81
CA ASP A 187 -7.38 1.60 6.87
C ASP A 187 -6.86 1.38 8.28
N MET A 188 -6.43 2.44 8.99
CA MET A 188 -6.01 2.32 10.38
C MET A 188 -7.14 1.76 11.25
N PHE A 189 -8.37 2.25 11.06
CA PHE A 189 -9.54 1.72 11.78
C PHE A 189 -9.77 0.24 11.52
N TYR A 190 -9.73 -0.22 10.27
CA TYR A 190 -9.87 -1.64 9.97
C TYR A 190 -8.73 -2.47 10.60
N LEU A 191 -7.51 -1.94 10.55
CA LEU A 191 -6.33 -2.62 11.04
C LEU A 191 -6.29 -2.72 12.57
N THR A 192 -7.02 -1.90 13.35
CA THR A 192 -7.05 -2.03 14.83
C THR A 192 -7.51 -3.41 15.30
N GLU A 193 -8.32 -4.10 14.50
CA GLU A 193 -8.82 -5.44 14.80
C GLU A 193 -7.88 -6.57 14.34
N MET A 194 -6.82 -6.24 13.58
CA MET A 194 -5.89 -7.22 12.99
C MET A 194 -4.50 -7.21 13.60
N VAL A 195 -4.10 -6.08 14.17
CA VAL A 195 -2.76 -5.89 14.74
C VAL A 195 -2.58 -6.59 16.08
N HIS A 196 -1.37 -7.04 16.37
CA HIS A 196 -0.98 -7.51 17.70
C HIS A 196 -0.25 -6.40 18.47
N ASP A 197 -0.76 -6.01 19.64
CA ASP A 197 -0.25 -4.90 20.47
C ASP A 197 1.28 -4.90 20.61
N VAL A 198 1.89 -6.04 21.00
CA VAL A 198 3.35 -6.16 21.20
C VAL A 198 4.14 -5.98 19.90
N LYS A 199 3.66 -6.52 18.78
CA LYS A 199 4.32 -6.36 17.48
C LYS A 199 4.18 -4.92 17.00
N LEU A 200 3.00 -4.31 17.20
CA LEU A 200 2.72 -2.95 16.80
C LEU A 200 3.60 -1.95 17.56
N GLN A 201 3.75 -2.11 18.87
CA GLN A 201 4.65 -1.28 19.70
C GLN A 201 6.09 -1.34 19.18
N LYS A 202 6.60 -2.52 18.81
CA LYS A 202 7.94 -2.66 18.22
C LYS A 202 8.08 -1.89 16.90
N VAL A 203 7.06 -1.92 16.05
CA VAL A 203 7.09 -1.19 14.78
C VAL A 203 6.97 0.32 15.01
N ILE A 204 6.15 0.78 15.95
CA ILE A 204 6.07 2.20 16.35
C ILE A 204 7.44 2.68 16.86
N GLU A 205 8.08 1.87 17.70
CA GLU A 205 9.40 2.16 18.25
C GLU A 205 10.42 2.40 17.13
N VAL A 206 10.45 1.53 16.11
CA VAL A 206 11.41 1.61 15.00
C VAL A 206 11.09 2.75 14.02
N LEU A 207 9.82 2.88 13.60
CA LEU A 207 9.44 3.78 12.50
C LEU A 207 9.02 5.19 12.95
N ILE A 208 8.74 5.39 14.23
CA ILE A 208 8.30 6.68 14.77
C ILE A 208 9.24 7.16 15.88
N ILE A 209 9.39 6.42 16.98
CA ILE A 209 10.07 6.91 18.19
C ILE A 209 11.59 7.03 18.00
N LYS A 210 12.22 6.05 17.35
CA LYS A 210 13.67 6.05 17.08
C LYS A 210 14.05 6.73 15.77
N ASP A 211 13.07 7.15 14.97
CA ASP A 211 13.32 7.82 13.71
C ASP A 211 13.64 9.31 13.95
N SER A 212 14.88 9.72 13.66
CA SER A 212 15.33 11.11 13.83
C SER A 212 14.57 12.13 12.96
N GLY A 213 13.87 11.68 11.92
CA GLY A 213 13.02 12.52 11.08
C GLY A 213 11.64 12.82 11.70
N MET A 214 11.29 12.14 12.79
CA MET A 214 10.01 12.28 13.48
C MET A 214 10.11 13.24 14.68
N ARG A 215 8.97 13.81 15.08
CA ARG A 215 8.90 14.77 16.19
C ARG A 215 8.53 14.11 17.52
N GLU A 216 7.97 12.90 17.44
CA GLU A 216 7.41 12.14 18.51
C GLU A 216 8.46 11.23 19.14
N ASN A 217 8.68 11.38 20.44
CA ASN A 217 9.66 10.58 21.16
C ASN A 217 8.98 9.61 22.15
N SER A 218 7.65 9.53 22.13
CA SER A 218 6.85 8.75 23.05
C SER A 218 5.45 8.46 22.51
N MET A 219 4.79 7.45 23.06
CA MET A 219 3.37 7.21 22.79
C MET A 219 2.46 8.37 23.25
N ASP A 220 2.89 9.14 24.26
CA ASP A 220 2.18 10.34 24.70
C ASP A 220 2.18 11.43 23.64
N ASP A 221 3.32 11.66 22.98
CA ASP A 221 3.43 12.61 21.87
C ASP A 221 2.54 12.20 20.69
N ILE A 222 2.58 10.91 20.32
CA ILE A 222 1.76 10.34 19.25
C ILE A 222 0.28 10.61 19.55
N CYS A 223 -0.22 10.18 20.71
CA CYS A 223 -1.64 10.31 21.03
C CYS A 223 -2.08 11.78 21.14
N ARG A 224 -1.24 12.65 21.70
CA ARG A 224 -1.51 14.09 21.78
C ARG A 224 -1.66 14.70 20.39
N ARG A 225 -0.77 14.38 19.45
CA ARG A 225 -0.81 14.92 18.09
C ARG A 225 -1.96 14.34 17.26
N ILE A 226 -2.22 13.04 17.37
CA ILE A 226 -3.37 12.40 16.71
C ILE A 226 -4.69 12.95 17.25
N SER A 227 -4.82 13.13 18.57
CA SER A 227 -5.99 13.76 19.18
C SER A 227 -6.23 15.18 18.65
N ALA A 228 -5.16 15.97 18.45
CA ALA A 228 -5.27 17.30 17.85
C ALA A 228 -5.79 17.26 16.40
N VAL A 229 -5.32 16.30 15.59
CA VAL A 229 -5.78 16.11 14.21
C VAL A 229 -7.26 15.68 14.18
N PHE A 230 -7.66 14.74 15.03
CA PHE A 230 -9.03 14.25 15.08
C PHE A 230 -10.02 15.22 15.72
N LYS A 231 -9.56 16.24 16.45
CA LYS A 231 -10.42 17.35 16.92
C LYS A 231 -10.67 18.43 15.86
N ASP A 232 -9.94 18.41 14.74
CA ASP A 232 -10.14 19.37 13.66
C ASP A 232 -11.38 19.02 12.84
N ARG A 233 -12.45 19.83 13.03
CA ARG A 233 -13.74 19.63 12.35
C ARG A 233 -13.66 19.76 10.84
N GLN A 234 -12.79 20.63 10.31
CA GLN A 234 -12.65 20.81 8.87
C GLN A 234 -11.97 19.60 8.25
N TYR A 235 -10.93 19.09 8.89
CA TYR A 235 -10.26 17.86 8.48
C TYR A 235 -11.25 16.68 8.48
N LEU A 236 -11.97 16.44 9.57
CA LEU A 236 -12.93 15.34 9.64
C LEU A 236 -14.06 15.46 8.60
N SER A 237 -14.56 16.68 8.37
CA SER A 237 -15.54 16.93 7.31
C SER A 237 -15.01 16.56 5.93
N ARG A 238 -13.73 16.87 5.63
CA ARG A 238 -13.10 16.45 4.36
C ARG A 238 -12.91 14.93 4.27
N VAL A 239 -12.58 14.26 5.38
CA VAL A 239 -12.42 12.80 5.43
C VAL A 239 -13.76 12.08 5.20
N SER A 240 -14.83 12.55 5.85
CA SER A 240 -16.15 11.91 5.82
C SER A 240 -16.92 12.14 4.52
N SER A 241 -16.76 13.33 3.91
CA SER A 241 -17.40 13.69 2.64
C SER A 241 -16.60 13.25 1.40
N SER A 242 -15.38 12.73 1.58
CA SER A 242 -14.55 12.29 0.46
C SER A 242 -15.17 11.09 -0.26
N ARG A 243 -15.16 11.15 -1.60
CA ARG A 243 -15.47 9.99 -2.46
C ARG A 243 -14.50 8.81 -2.27
N GLN A 244 -13.39 9.01 -1.55
CA GLN A 244 -12.41 7.97 -1.24
C GLN A 244 -12.80 7.11 -0.03
N ARG A 245 -13.84 7.49 0.72
CA ARG A 245 -14.38 6.69 1.83
C ARG A 245 -14.78 5.30 1.36
N TRP A 246 -14.30 4.27 2.06
CA TRP A 246 -14.51 2.87 1.68
C TRP A 246 -15.13 1.98 2.77
N LEU A 247 -15.22 2.51 4.00
CA LEU A 247 -15.98 1.91 5.09
C LEU A 247 -17.21 2.76 5.42
N ASP A 248 -18.25 2.07 5.86
CA ASP A 248 -19.43 2.70 6.43
C ASP A 248 -19.23 2.85 7.94
N GLY A 249 -19.42 4.07 8.45
CA GLY A 249 -19.27 4.40 9.86
C GLY A 249 -19.29 5.91 10.04
N ASP A 250 -19.70 6.35 11.23
CA ASP A 250 -19.53 7.75 11.59
C ASP A 250 -18.04 8.05 11.77
N ILE A 251 -17.60 9.20 11.24
CA ILE A 251 -16.17 9.53 11.26
C ILE A 251 -15.67 9.79 12.68
N HIS A 252 -16.51 10.32 13.57
CA HIS A 252 -16.14 10.56 14.95
C HIS A 252 -15.96 9.24 15.70
N ASP A 253 -16.91 8.31 15.54
CA ASP A 253 -16.80 6.96 16.11
C ASP A 253 -15.52 6.25 15.65
N ILE A 254 -15.20 6.34 14.35
CA ILE A 254 -14.00 5.76 13.76
C ILE A 254 -12.74 6.36 14.40
N THR A 255 -12.64 7.70 14.45
CA THR A 255 -11.45 8.36 14.99
C THR A 255 -11.30 8.17 16.49
N ASP A 256 -12.40 8.11 17.22
CA ASP A 256 -12.41 7.86 18.66
C ASP A 256 -11.93 6.43 18.96
N ARG A 257 -12.35 5.43 18.18
CA ARG A 257 -11.85 4.06 18.31
C ARG A 257 -10.36 3.95 18.03
N ILE A 258 -9.85 4.60 16.98
CA ILE A 258 -8.42 4.65 16.69
C ILE A 258 -7.66 5.29 17.87
N LEU A 259 -8.14 6.43 18.36
CA LEU A 259 -7.48 7.15 19.46
C LEU A 259 -7.49 6.33 20.76
N ASN A 260 -8.64 5.76 21.13
CA ASN A 260 -8.79 4.90 22.31
C ASN A 260 -7.87 3.67 22.23
N TYR A 261 -7.74 3.08 21.04
CA TYR A 261 -6.80 1.98 20.81
C TYR A 261 -5.35 2.40 21.04
N LEU A 262 -4.92 3.54 20.47
CA LEU A 262 -3.58 4.09 20.70
C LEU A 262 -3.32 4.44 22.18
N GLU A 263 -4.32 4.97 22.88
CA GLU A 263 -4.22 5.28 24.32
C GLU A 263 -4.11 4.02 25.18
N ARG A 264 -4.75 2.92 24.80
CA ARG A 264 -4.60 1.62 25.47
C ARG A 264 -3.18 1.09 25.36
N LEU A 265 -2.54 1.24 24.20
CA LEU A 265 -1.15 0.84 23.98
C LEU A 265 -0.14 1.60 24.84
N LYS A 266 -0.50 2.74 25.45
CA LYS A 266 0.34 3.43 26.44
C LYS A 266 0.46 2.67 27.76
N LYS A 267 -0.59 1.93 28.12
CA LYS A 267 -0.76 1.35 29.46
C LYS A 267 -0.16 -0.05 29.58
N ASN A 268 0.25 -0.64 28.46
CA ASN A 268 0.82 -1.98 28.33
C ASN A 268 2.30 -1.87 28.02
#